data_AF-A0A8T4G311-F1
#
_entry.id   AF-A0A8T4G311-F1
#
_cell.length_a   1.000
_cell.length_b   1.000
_cell.length_c   1.000
_cell.angle_alpha   90.00
_cell.angle_beta   90.00
_cell.angle_gamma   90.00
#
_symmetry.space_group_name_H-M   'P 1'
#
loop_
_entity.id
_entity.type
_entity.pdbx_description
1 polymer ?
#
loop_
_entity_poly.entity_id
_entity_poly.type
_entity_poly.pdbx_seq_one_letter_code
_entity_poly.pdbx_strand_id
1 'polypeptide(L)'
;MISVWILDYEHNQLYRGFTVVNYNTKKVRMTGLRKTVKINVHELTSEPLPKDVTPLGSNRHFYIWRTDWSLSWRPTSYIEVPILIVKNKNSNGPTLSAWVDIVRNRYSRFDYTFGYGYKISQKDTPSLDIYSGQYYTIRKRLRFGDDMLIQPGKSGYIYIKAKPFHLHEKEYRCVGSLNRCTPTGYERIQEGIRGVKTSGSRIIGGARENSLPPYSVMSKIYYGTTFDYVGKLNVNEKIYLGELFNNEGSCTFSFGFGIPVGALAAAFGPVPLWASGLSVSFHYETSDSLEVYGGIKNRGANPWGHNKTVYFNTRISRYTYHSGTCNMKVPVGVYIEAKTSRWS
;
A
#
# COMPACT_ATOMS: atom_id res chain seq x y z
N MET A 1 24.50 -28.63 -1.72
CA MET A 1 24.98 -27.29 -1.32
C MET A 1 24.76 -26.35 -2.49
N ILE A 2 24.23 -25.16 -2.28
CA ILE A 2 24.04 -24.13 -3.31
C ILE A 2 24.93 -22.95 -2.92
N SER A 3 25.88 -22.59 -3.78
CA SER A 3 26.65 -21.36 -3.64
C SER A 3 25.98 -20.25 -4.46
N VAL A 4 25.95 -19.05 -3.90
CA VAL A 4 25.41 -17.86 -4.56
C VAL A 4 26.45 -16.77 -4.51
N TRP A 5 26.63 -16.16 -5.67
CA TRP A 5 27.62 -15.14 -5.94
C TRP A 5 26.87 -13.95 -6.51
N ILE A 6 27.07 -12.78 -5.92
CA ILE A 6 26.42 -11.55 -6.36
C ILE A 6 27.51 -10.57 -6.74
N LEU A 7 27.55 -10.25 -8.03
CA LEU A 7 28.50 -9.33 -8.63
C LEU A 7 27.85 -7.94 -8.68
N ASP A 8 28.26 -7.05 -7.78
CA ASP A 8 27.82 -5.65 -7.73
C ASP A 8 28.84 -4.77 -8.44
N TYR A 9 28.60 -4.52 -9.73
CA TYR A 9 29.45 -3.68 -10.56
C TYR A 9 29.29 -2.18 -10.25
N GLU A 10 28.18 -1.76 -9.63
CA GLU A 10 27.93 -0.36 -9.29
C GLU A 10 28.81 0.07 -8.10
N HIS A 11 28.97 -0.82 -7.12
CA HIS A 11 29.80 -0.58 -5.94
C HIS A 11 31.17 -1.28 -5.99
N ASN A 12 31.47 -1.98 -7.09
CA ASN A 12 32.70 -2.76 -7.28
C ASN A 12 32.93 -3.82 -6.19
N GLN A 13 31.87 -4.55 -5.83
CA GLN A 13 31.84 -5.54 -4.74
C GLN A 13 31.37 -6.92 -5.22
N LEU A 14 31.92 -7.96 -4.62
CA LEU A 14 31.49 -9.36 -4.74
C LEU A 14 30.96 -9.83 -3.40
N TYR A 15 29.72 -10.31 -3.37
CA TYR A 15 29.15 -10.98 -2.20
C TYR A 15 29.14 -12.49 -2.43
N ARG A 16 29.59 -13.26 -1.43
CA ARG A 16 29.59 -14.72 -1.47
C ARG A 16 28.73 -15.27 -0.34
N GLY A 17 27.83 -16.17 -0.69
CA GLY A 17 27.02 -16.92 0.26
C GLY A 17 26.94 -18.39 -0.14
N PHE A 18 26.75 -19.26 0.85
CA PHE A 18 26.40 -20.65 0.60
C PHE A 18 25.21 -21.02 1.47
N THR A 19 24.33 -21.86 0.93
CA THR A 19 23.30 -22.52 1.72
C THR A 19 23.40 -24.03 1.51
N VAL A 20 23.14 -24.79 2.56
CA VAL A 20 22.97 -26.24 2.45
C VAL A 20 21.48 -26.52 2.29
N VAL A 21 21.10 -27.09 1.16
CA VAL A 21 19.73 -27.58 0.94
C VAL A 21 19.70 -29.06 1.28
N ASN A 22 19.15 -29.38 2.45
CA ASN A 22 18.84 -30.76 2.81
C ASN A 22 17.55 -31.20 2.12
N TYR A 23 17.56 -32.38 1.50
CA TYR A 23 16.39 -32.98 0.85
C TYR A 23 16.39 -34.51 1.02
N ASN A 24 15.20 -35.09 0.99
CA ASN A 24 15.01 -36.53 1.02
C ASN A 24 15.03 -37.07 -0.41
N THR A 25 16.04 -37.89 -0.72
CA THR A 25 16.29 -38.43 -2.07
C THR A 25 15.10 -39.23 -2.63
N LYS A 26 14.37 -39.97 -1.78
CA LYS A 26 13.19 -40.76 -2.18
C LYS A 26 12.04 -39.86 -2.62
N LYS A 27 11.82 -38.74 -1.93
CA LYS A 27 10.75 -37.77 -2.23
C LYS A 27 11.03 -36.94 -3.48
N VAL A 28 12.29 -36.56 -3.70
CA VAL A 28 12.71 -35.81 -4.90
C VAL A 28 12.53 -36.64 -6.17
N ARG A 29 12.81 -37.94 -6.12
CA ARG A 29 12.68 -38.84 -7.27
C ARG A 29 11.22 -39.01 -7.74
N MET A 30 10.25 -38.83 -6.84
CA MET A 30 8.83 -39.01 -7.13
C MET A 30 8.10 -37.71 -7.53
N THR A 31 8.53 -36.56 -7.00
CA THR A 31 7.76 -35.30 -7.11
C THR A 31 8.58 -34.10 -7.59
N GLY A 32 9.87 -34.29 -7.85
CA GLY A 32 10.81 -33.19 -8.07
C GLY A 32 11.13 -32.45 -6.77
N LEU A 33 12.02 -31.45 -6.85
CA LEU A 33 12.38 -30.59 -5.72
C LEU A 33 12.22 -29.12 -6.13
N ARG A 34 11.32 -28.40 -5.46
CA ARG A 34 11.28 -26.94 -5.50
C ARG A 34 11.56 -26.41 -4.10
N LYS A 35 12.70 -25.77 -3.91
CA LYS A 35 13.12 -25.13 -2.66
C LYS A 35 13.40 -23.66 -2.95
N THR A 36 12.76 -22.77 -2.22
CA THR A 36 13.08 -21.34 -2.25
C THR A 36 14.15 -21.08 -1.20
N VAL A 37 15.27 -20.52 -1.63
CA VAL A 37 16.34 -20.07 -0.73
C VAL A 37 16.26 -18.55 -0.64
N LYS A 38 16.13 -18.03 0.57
CA LYS A 38 16.26 -16.59 0.85
C LYS A 38 17.69 -16.31 1.26
N ILE A 39 18.31 -15.31 0.64
CA ILE A 39 19.69 -14.90 0.92
C ILE A 39 19.65 -13.45 1.34
N ASN A 40 20.12 -13.17 2.55
CA ASN A 40 20.28 -11.80 3.01
C ASN A 40 21.63 -11.27 2.53
N VAL A 41 21.59 -10.48 1.47
CA VAL A 41 22.79 -9.91 0.83
C VAL A 41 23.59 -8.98 1.75
N HIS A 42 22.94 -8.38 2.75
CA HIS A 42 23.60 -7.50 3.72
C HIS A 42 24.36 -8.27 4.82
N GLU A 43 24.10 -9.56 4.97
CA GLU A 43 24.83 -10.44 5.88
C GLU A 43 25.95 -11.22 5.17
N LEU A 44 26.04 -11.10 3.84
CA LEU A 44 27.11 -11.74 3.08
C LEU A 44 28.39 -10.93 3.21
N THR A 45 29.49 -11.63 3.46
CA THR A 45 30.83 -11.04 3.42
C THR A 45 31.10 -10.49 2.02
N SER A 46 31.42 -9.20 1.95
CA SER A 46 31.78 -8.52 0.70
C SER A 46 33.29 -8.50 0.51
N GLU A 47 33.74 -8.80 -0.70
CA GLU A 47 35.14 -8.64 -1.13
C GLU A 47 35.19 -7.66 -2.31
N PRO A 48 36.31 -6.94 -2.55
CA PRO A 48 36.49 -6.16 -3.77
C PRO A 48 36.30 -7.05 -5.00
N LEU A 49 35.54 -6.55 -5.98
CA LEU A 49 35.28 -7.29 -7.21
C LEU A 49 36.62 -7.58 -7.92
N PRO A 50 37.03 -8.85 -8.10
CA PRO A 50 38.30 -9.14 -8.73
C PRO A 50 38.27 -8.71 -10.19
N LYS A 51 39.37 -8.09 -10.67
CA LYS A 51 39.46 -7.48 -12.00
C LYS A 51 39.23 -8.48 -13.15
N ASP A 52 39.42 -9.77 -12.88
CA ASP A 52 39.37 -10.85 -13.87
C ASP A 52 38.19 -11.82 -13.67
N VAL A 53 37.18 -11.44 -12.85
CA VAL A 53 35.95 -12.26 -12.74
C VAL A 53 35.10 -12.08 -13.98
N THR A 54 35.38 -12.91 -14.97
CA THR A 54 34.47 -13.19 -16.06
C THR A 54 33.54 -14.31 -15.57
N PRO A 55 32.20 -14.17 -15.63
CA PRO A 55 31.29 -15.23 -15.22
C PRO A 55 31.58 -16.54 -15.99
N LEU A 56 32.37 -17.44 -15.40
CA LEU A 56 32.70 -18.75 -15.97
C LEU A 56 31.45 -19.61 -15.83
N GLY A 57 30.74 -19.78 -16.93
CA GLY A 57 29.57 -20.66 -17.01
C GLY A 57 28.24 -20.03 -16.60
N SER A 58 28.07 -18.71 -16.71
CA SER A 58 26.72 -18.17 -16.87
C SER A 58 26.29 -18.52 -18.30
N ASN A 59 25.32 -19.44 -18.45
CA ASN A 59 24.44 -19.35 -19.61
C ASN A 59 24.07 -17.89 -19.70
N ARG A 60 24.58 -17.16 -20.70
CA ARG A 60 24.76 -15.70 -20.75
C ARG A 60 23.48 -14.89 -20.47
N HIS A 61 22.36 -15.54 -20.17
CA HIS A 61 21.07 -15.04 -19.77
C HIS A 61 21.00 -14.63 -18.30
N PHE A 62 20.64 -13.38 -18.05
CA PHE A 62 20.21 -12.90 -16.73
C PHE A 62 18.99 -11.99 -16.91
N TYR A 63 18.21 -11.81 -15.84
CA TYR A 63 16.99 -11.01 -15.87
C TYR A 63 17.16 -9.75 -15.04
N ILE A 64 16.67 -8.62 -15.55
CA ILE A 64 16.68 -7.33 -14.85
C ILE A 64 15.30 -6.69 -14.94
N TRP A 65 14.99 -5.88 -13.93
CA TRP A 65 13.81 -5.03 -13.93
C TRP A 65 14.23 -3.61 -14.23
N ARG A 66 13.57 -2.96 -15.19
CA ARG A 66 13.80 -1.55 -15.51
C ARG A 66 12.51 -0.78 -15.30
N THR A 67 12.61 0.33 -14.59
CA THR A 67 11.49 1.26 -14.40
C THR A 67 11.13 1.94 -15.71
N ASP A 68 9.84 1.87 -16.05
CA ASP A 68 9.25 2.61 -17.14
C ASP A 68 8.66 3.92 -16.60
N TRP A 69 9.42 5.01 -16.74
CA TRP A 69 9.00 6.33 -16.26
C TRP A 69 7.80 6.90 -17.02
N SER A 70 7.44 6.35 -18.19
CA SER A 70 6.20 6.72 -18.89
C SER A 70 4.94 6.17 -18.19
N LEU A 71 5.11 5.25 -17.23
CA LEU A 71 4.03 4.63 -16.45
C LEU A 71 4.31 4.69 -14.95
N SER A 72 5.33 5.44 -14.53
CA SER A 72 5.74 5.55 -13.13
C SER A 72 5.64 6.98 -12.64
N TRP A 73 5.44 7.14 -11.34
CA TRP A 73 5.37 8.44 -10.71
C TRP A 73 5.90 8.42 -9.28
N ARG A 74 6.60 9.50 -8.92
CA ARG A 74 6.97 9.83 -7.55
C ARG A 74 7.08 11.35 -7.42
N PRO A 75 6.61 11.95 -6.32
CA PRO A 75 6.77 13.37 -6.11
C PRO A 75 8.22 13.69 -5.68
N THR A 76 8.68 14.86 -6.09
CA THR A 76 9.98 15.42 -5.69
C THR A 76 9.91 15.98 -4.26
N SER A 77 8.82 16.67 -3.93
CA SER A 77 8.52 17.25 -2.62
C SER A 77 7.52 16.40 -1.81
N TYR A 78 7.32 16.75 -0.54
CA TYR A 78 6.26 16.15 0.28
C TYR A 78 4.90 16.73 -0.10
N ILE A 79 3.92 15.87 -0.35
CA ILE A 79 2.55 16.26 -0.72
C ILE A 79 1.54 15.89 0.36
N GLU A 80 0.33 16.44 0.31
CA GLU A 80 -0.79 15.97 1.16
C GLU A 80 -1.28 14.62 0.65
N VAL A 81 -1.17 13.61 1.51
CA VAL A 81 -1.66 12.27 1.27
C VAL A 81 -2.86 12.04 2.19
N PRO A 82 -4.09 11.91 1.63
CA PRO A 82 -5.26 11.66 2.45
C PRO A 82 -5.21 10.25 3.05
N ILE A 83 -5.51 10.15 4.33
CA ILE A 83 -5.54 8.89 5.08
C ILE A 83 -6.92 8.56 5.65
N LEU A 84 -7.79 9.57 5.76
CA LEU A 84 -9.21 9.43 6.11
C LEU A 84 -9.99 10.52 5.39
N ILE A 85 -10.99 10.15 4.60
CA ILE A 85 -11.88 11.10 3.92
C ILE A 85 -13.30 10.79 4.37
N VAL A 86 -14.03 11.78 4.89
CA VAL A 86 -15.40 11.59 5.35
C VAL A 86 -16.32 12.55 4.61
N LYS A 87 -17.34 11.99 3.95
CA LYS A 87 -18.42 12.74 3.30
C LYS A 87 -19.71 12.52 4.07
N ASN A 88 -20.18 13.55 4.78
CA ASN A 88 -21.48 13.55 5.42
C ASN A 88 -22.53 14.06 4.42
N LYS A 89 -23.10 13.16 3.62
CA LYS A 89 -23.87 13.52 2.42
C LYS A 89 -25.19 14.23 2.75
N ASN A 90 -25.80 13.98 3.92
CA ASN A 90 -27.11 14.52 4.24
C ASN A 90 -27.03 15.87 4.95
N SER A 91 -27.57 16.93 4.34
CA SER A 91 -27.70 18.27 4.93
C SER A 91 -28.60 18.32 6.17
N ASN A 92 -29.54 17.38 6.32
CA ASN A 92 -30.41 17.24 7.48
C ASN A 92 -29.97 16.08 8.41
N GLY A 93 -28.69 15.68 8.32
CA GLY A 93 -28.07 14.61 9.12
C GLY A 93 -27.50 15.08 10.47
N PRO A 94 -26.79 14.22 11.21
CA PRO A 94 -26.07 14.61 12.41
C PRO A 94 -24.74 15.28 12.08
N THR A 95 -24.15 15.92 13.08
CA THR A 95 -22.71 16.21 13.05
C THR A 95 -21.92 14.94 13.32
N LEU A 96 -20.84 14.74 12.57
CA LEU A 96 -19.91 13.64 12.78
C LEU A 96 -18.59 14.18 13.33
N SER A 97 -17.93 13.43 14.21
CA SER A 97 -16.50 13.63 14.46
C SER A 97 -15.72 12.44 13.94
N ALA A 98 -14.62 12.70 13.27
CA ALA A 98 -13.70 11.69 12.79
C ALA A 98 -12.29 12.01 13.27
N TRP A 99 -11.53 10.99 13.65
CA TRP A 99 -10.17 11.18 14.16
C TRP A 99 -9.27 10.02 13.75
N VAL A 100 -7.97 10.32 13.63
CA VAL A 100 -6.90 9.33 13.46
C VAL A 100 -5.88 9.58 14.55
N ASP A 101 -5.48 8.52 15.25
CA ASP A 101 -4.45 8.60 16.28
C ASP A 101 -3.35 7.56 16.03
N ILE A 102 -2.12 8.00 16.25
CA ILE A 102 -0.87 7.29 16.00
C ILE A 102 0.01 7.50 17.22
N VAL A 103 0.11 6.45 18.03
CA VAL A 103 0.83 6.47 19.30
C VAL A 103 2.30 6.08 19.13
N ARG A 104 3.18 6.82 19.83
CA ARG A 104 4.65 6.70 19.70
C ARG A 104 5.23 5.38 20.23
N ASN A 105 4.50 4.68 21.11
CA ASN A 105 4.98 3.47 21.77
C ASN A 105 5.01 2.24 20.85
N ARG A 106 4.53 2.35 19.62
CA ARG A 106 4.47 1.27 18.62
C ARG A 106 5.26 1.63 17.36
N TYR A 107 5.66 0.61 16.58
CA TYR A 107 6.26 0.86 15.27
C TYR A 107 5.15 1.13 14.26
N SER A 108 5.16 2.34 13.67
CA SER A 108 4.36 2.66 12.50
C SER A 108 5.01 2.04 11.26
N ARG A 109 4.20 1.33 10.47
CA ARG A 109 4.61 0.63 9.25
C ARG A 109 3.85 1.16 8.05
N PHE A 110 4.62 1.53 7.03
CA PHE A 110 4.09 1.78 5.71
C PHE A 110 4.46 0.58 4.86
N ASP A 111 3.47 -0.21 4.48
CA ASP A 111 3.69 -1.45 3.75
C ASP A 111 4.18 -1.18 2.33
N TYR A 112 4.62 -2.26 1.70
CA TYR A 112 4.95 -2.32 0.30
C TYR A 112 3.90 -3.16 -0.42
N THR A 113 3.39 -2.66 -1.54
CA THR A 113 2.45 -3.39 -2.38
C THR A 113 3.09 -3.72 -3.72
N PHE A 114 3.03 -4.99 -4.12
CA PHE A 114 3.54 -5.48 -5.39
C PHE A 114 2.41 -6.00 -6.27
N GLY A 115 2.26 -5.50 -7.49
CA GLY A 115 1.43 -6.13 -8.51
C GLY A 115 2.30 -6.87 -9.51
N TYR A 116 1.96 -8.10 -9.90
CA TYR A 116 2.65 -8.83 -10.98
C TYR A 116 1.68 -9.23 -12.09
N GLY A 117 2.19 -9.29 -13.32
CA GLY A 117 1.39 -9.70 -14.48
C GLY A 117 2.18 -9.73 -15.77
N TYR A 118 1.51 -10.17 -16.84
CA TYR A 118 2.06 -10.20 -18.19
C TYR A 118 1.43 -9.09 -19.04
N LYS A 119 2.28 -8.26 -19.66
CA LYS A 119 1.94 -7.12 -20.53
C LYS A 119 0.86 -6.22 -19.91
N ILE A 120 1.04 -5.86 -18.64
CA ILE A 120 0.10 -5.01 -17.88
C ILE A 120 -0.11 -3.68 -18.62
N SER A 121 0.97 -3.08 -19.10
CA SER A 121 1.00 -1.80 -19.81
C SER A 121 0.19 -1.77 -21.10
N GLN A 122 -0.18 -2.94 -21.65
CA GLN A 122 -0.96 -3.08 -22.88
C GLN A 122 -2.43 -3.37 -22.62
N LYS A 123 -2.87 -3.36 -21.36
CA LYS A 123 -4.23 -3.69 -20.95
C LYS A 123 -4.92 -2.47 -20.35
N ASP A 124 -6.16 -2.24 -20.76
CA ASP A 124 -7.00 -1.19 -20.18
C ASP A 124 -7.45 -1.51 -18.76
N THR A 125 -7.67 -2.79 -18.46
CA THR A 125 -8.04 -3.30 -17.13
C THR A 125 -7.29 -4.59 -16.82
N PRO A 126 -6.02 -4.52 -16.38
CA PRO A 126 -5.22 -5.71 -16.12
C PRO A 126 -5.76 -6.47 -14.89
N SER A 127 -5.79 -7.80 -15.00
CA SER A 127 -5.83 -8.66 -13.81
C SER A 127 -4.44 -8.67 -13.19
N LEU A 128 -4.36 -8.38 -11.88
CA LEU A 128 -3.12 -8.26 -11.14
C LEU A 128 -3.14 -9.19 -9.95
N ASP A 129 -2.07 -9.96 -9.79
CA ASP A 129 -1.79 -10.63 -8.52
C ASP A 129 -1.09 -9.61 -7.63
N ILE A 130 -1.82 -9.07 -6.66
CA ILE A 130 -1.33 -8.03 -5.76
C ILE A 130 -0.88 -8.65 -4.44
N TYR A 131 0.35 -8.40 -4.00
CA TYR A 131 0.91 -8.89 -2.76
C TYR A 131 1.16 -7.75 -1.76
N SER A 132 0.80 -7.95 -0.49
CA SER A 132 1.01 -6.98 0.60
C SER A 132 1.42 -7.67 1.92
N GLY A 133 1.99 -6.90 2.86
CA GLY A 133 2.10 -7.29 4.28
C GLY A 133 3.37 -8.03 4.73
N GLN A 134 4.30 -8.38 3.83
CA GLN A 134 5.58 -9.00 4.21
C GLN A 134 6.79 -8.04 4.15
N TYR A 135 6.60 -6.87 3.55
CA TYR A 135 7.65 -5.88 3.32
C TYR A 135 7.13 -4.50 3.65
N TYR A 136 7.99 -3.65 4.21
CA TYR A 136 7.67 -2.29 4.59
C TYR A 136 8.69 -1.31 4.03
N THR A 137 8.21 -0.16 3.58
CA THR A 137 9.04 0.97 3.12
C THR A 137 9.62 1.76 4.30
N ILE A 138 8.87 1.85 5.39
CA ILE A 138 9.24 2.58 6.60
C ILE A 138 8.79 1.77 7.81
N ARG A 139 9.70 1.59 8.79
CA ARG A 139 9.40 1.06 10.12
C ARG A 139 10.04 1.96 11.17
N LYS A 140 9.25 2.86 11.76
CA LYS A 140 9.72 3.85 12.75
C LYS A 140 8.67 4.08 13.84
N ARG A 141 9.12 4.46 15.03
CA ARG A 141 8.25 4.90 16.12
C ARG A 141 7.85 6.35 15.89
N LEU A 142 6.71 6.54 15.24
CA LEU A 142 6.19 7.86 14.90
C LEU A 142 4.88 8.10 15.64
N ARG A 143 4.52 9.38 15.78
CA ARG A 143 3.21 9.79 16.30
C ARG A 143 2.54 10.81 15.41
N PHE A 144 1.22 10.83 15.44
CA PHE A 144 0.35 11.71 14.68
C PHE A 144 -1.03 11.62 15.33
N GLY A 145 -1.75 12.71 15.34
CA GLY A 145 -3.07 12.77 15.92
C GLY A 145 -3.75 13.98 15.33
N ASP A 146 -4.92 13.75 14.76
CA ASP A 146 -5.76 14.81 14.23
C ASP A 146 -7.22 14.39 14.28
N ASP A 147 -8.10 15.37 14.37
CA ASP A 147 -9.54 15.18 14.40
C ASP A 147 -10.25 16.29 13.65
N MET A 148 -11.48 16.01 13.25
CA MET A 148 -12.31 16.97 12.52
C MET A 148 -13.77 16.80 12.88
N LEU A 149 -14.50 17.92 12.83
CA LEU A 149 -15.96 17.94 12.87
C LEU A 149 -16.51 18.11 11.46
N ILE A 150 -17.38 17.19 11.06
CA ILE A 150 -18.04 17.22 9.75
C ILE A 150 -19.52 17.52 9.94
N GLN A 151 -19.89 18.75 9.58
CA GLN A 151 -21.27 19.21 9.54
C GLN A 151 -22.15 18.39 8.58
N PRO A 152 -23.47 18.38 8.79
CA PRO A 152 -24.42 17.84 7.82
C PRO A 152 -24.22 18.44 6.42
N GLY A 153 -24.21 17.60 5.39
CA GLY A 153 -24.02 18.02 4.00
C GLY A 153 -22.61 18.48 3.64
N LYS A 154 -21.65 18.37 4.57
CA LYS A 154 -20.25 18.76 4.37
C LYS A 154 -19.32 17.55 4.27
N SER A 155 -18.05 17.82 4.02
CA SER A 155 -17.00 16.81 3.90
C SER A 155 -15.73 17.30 4.56
N GLY A 156 -14.86 16.38 4.94
CA GLY A 156 -13.53 16.69 5.46
C GLY A 156 -12.56 15.54 5.22
N TYR A 157 -11.27 15.82 5.33
CA TYR A 157 -10.25 14.78 5.28
C TYR A 157 -9.08 15.06 6.22
N ILE A 158 -8.49 13.99 6.74
CA ILE A 158 -7.24 14.00 7.48
C ILE A 158 -6.12 13.55 6.53
N TYR A 159 -4.99 14.23 6.58
CA TYR A 159 -3.84 13.97 5.71
C TYR A 159 -2.53 13.98 6.48
N ILE A 160 -1.53 13.32 5.89
CA ILE A 160 -0.12 13.44 6.27
C ILE A 160 0.70 13.98 5.10
N LYS A 161 1.82 14.63 5.39
CA LYS A 161 2.79 15.07 4.37
C LYS A 161 3.75 13.92 4.07
N ALA A 162 3.65 13.31 2.89
CA ALA A 162 4.42 12.12 2.52
C ALA A 162 4.91 12.15 1.06
N LYS A 163 5.78 11.19 0.70
CA LYS A 163 6.30 10.94 -0.65
C LYS A 163 5.88 9.53 -1.12
N PRO A 164 4.63 9.35 -1.58
CA PRO A 164 4.20 8.10 -2.19
C PRO A 164 4.99 7.83 -3.48
N PHE A 165 5.05 6.58 -3.91
CA PHE A 165 5.56 6.24 -5.24
C PHE A 165 4.75 5.12 -5.87
N HIS A 166 4.69 5.16 -7.18
CA HIS A 166 4.18 4.11 -8.05
C HIS A 166 5.26 3.84 -9.10
N LEU A 167 5.86 2.66 -9.10
CA LEU A 167 6.86 2.27 -10.08
C LEU A 167 6.33 1.11 -10.92
N HIS A 168 6.19 1.34 -12.21
CA HIS A 168 5.94 0.30 -13.20
C HIS A 168 7.27 -0.16 -13.76
N GLU A 169 7.56 -1.45 -13.65
CA GLU A 169 8.80 -2.04 -14.13
C GLU A 169 8.55 -3.17 -15.12
N LYS A 170 9.38 -3.21 -16.15
CA LYS A 170 9.38 -4.27 -17.17
C LYS A 170 10.56 -5.20 -16.92
N GLU A 171 10.32 -6.50 -17.01
CA GLU A 171 11.38 -7.49 -16.97
C GLU A 171 12.04 -7.62 -18.34
N TYR A 172 13.36 -7.67 -18.33
CA TYR A 172 14.18 -7.89 -19.50
C TYR A 172 15.08 -9.10 -19.30
N ARG A 173 15.18 -9.93 -20.33
CA ARG A 173 16.19 -10.99 -20.43
C ARG A 173 17.39 -10.44 -21.19
N CYS A 174 18.54 -10.40 -20.53
CA CYS A 174 19.80 -9.91 -21.07
C CYS A 174 20.73 -11.06 -21.43
N VAL A 175 21.43 -10.97 -22.57
CA VAL A 175 22.37 -12.01 -23.04
C VAL A 175 23.79 -11.47 -23.15
N GLY A 176 24.64 -11.83 -22.21
CA GLY A 176 26.07 -11.54 -22.19
C GLY A 176 26.41 -10.12 -21.74
N SER A 177 25.47 -9.19 -21.77
CA SER A 177 25.64 -7.82 -21.27
C SER A 177 24.30 -7.12 -21.03
N LEU A 178 24.32 -6.03 -20.25
CA LEU A 178 23.18 -5.12 -20.02
C LEU A 178 22.71 -4.38 -21.28
N ASN A 179 23.51 -4.39 -22.35
CA ASN A 179 23.20 -3.74 -23.61
C ASN A 179 22.45 -4.66 -24.58
N ARG A 180 22.39 -5.96 -24.29
CA ARG A 180 21.73 -6.98 -25.13
C ARG A 180 20.53 -7.58 -24.43
N CYS A 181 19.52 -6.76 -24.20
CA CYS A 181 18.34 -7.13 -23.43
C CYS A 181 17.07 -7.06 -24.27
N THR A 182 16.22 -8.08 -24.15
CA THR A 182 14.89 -8.11 -24.76
C THR A 182 13.81 -8.16 -23.68
N PRO A 183 12.70 -7.43 -23.85
CA PRO A 183 11.60 -7.49 -22.88
C PRO A 183 11.00 -8.90 -22.88
N THR A 184 10.77 -9.45 -21.69
CA THR A 184 10.13 -10.77 -21.55
C THR A 184 8.61 -10.68 -21.69
N GLY A 185 8.06 -9.47 -21.48
CA GLY A 185 6.64 -9.21 -21.38
C GLY A 185 6.10 -9.32 -19.96
N TYR A 186 6.88 -9.83 -19.00
CA TYR A 186 6.51 -9.75 -17.59
C TYR A 186 6.73 -8.34 -17.06
N GLU A 187 5.78 -7.89 -16.25
CA GLU A 187 5.75 -6.55 -15.69
C GLU A 187 5.37 -6.62 -14.22
N ARG A 188 5.90 -5.68 -13.43
CA ARG A 188 5.55 -5.55 -12.02
C ARG A 188 5.31 -4.10 -11.66
N ILE A 189 4.43 -3.90 -10.69
CA ILE A 189 4.08 -2.61 -10.12
C ILE A 189 4.53 -2.61 -8.68
N GLN A 190 5.12 -1.51 -8.24
CA GLN A 190 5.57 -1.33 -6.87
C GLN A 190 5.01 -0.04 -6.31
N GLU A 191 4.28 -0.14 -5.20
CA GLU A 191 3.72 1.01 -4.49
C GLU A 191 4.18 1.06 -3.03
N GLY A 192 4.41 2.27 -2.55
CA GLY A 192 4.82 2.48 -1.17
C GLY A 192 4.97 3.95 -0.79
N ILE A 193 5.38 4.21 0.45
CA ILE A 193 5.72 5.54 0.94
C ILE A 193 7.23 5.63 1.19
N ARG A 194 7.97 6.33 0.34
CA ARG A 194 9.43 6.45 0.47
C ARG A 194 9.85 7.34 1.65
N GLY A 195 8.99 8.28 2.05
CA GLY A 195 9.29 9.20 3.13
C GLY A 195 8.06 9.89 3.67
N VAL A 196 8.08 10.16 4.97
CA VAL A 196 7.07 10.94 5.68
C VAL A 196 7.76 12.16 6.28
N LYS A 197 7.13 13.33 6.18
CA LYS A 197 7.68 14.56 6.77
C LYS A 197 7.45 14.53 8.27
N THR A 198 8.48 14.77 9.06
CA THR A 198 8.38 14.76 10.52
C THR A 198 9.00 16.01 11.15
N SER A 199 8.54 16.36 12.34
CA SER A 199 9.25 17.21 13.30
C SER A 199 9.54 16.37 14.54
N GLY A 200 10.80 15.98 14.72
CA GLY A 200 11.18 14.92 15.65
C GLY A 200 10.45 13.61 15.33
N SER A 201 9.74 13.05 16.31
CA SER A 201 8.92 11.83 16.16
C SER A 201 7.49 12.10 15.69
N ARG A 202 7.08 13.37 15.53
CA ARG A 202 5.73 13.74 15.09
C ARG A 202 5.67 13.81 13.57
N ILE A 203 4.75 13.08 12.94
CA ILE A 203 4.43 13.24 11.52
C ILE A 203 3.73 14.58 11.33
N ILE A 204 4.17 15.31 10.30
CA ILE A 204 3.52 16.54 9.87
C ILE A 204 2.31 16.16 9.01
N GLY A 205 1.15 16.67 9.41
CA GLY A 205 -0.13 16.45 8.75
C GLY A 205 -1.15 17.46 9.26
N GLY A 206 -2.42 17.22 8.95
CA GLY A 206 -3.51 18.12 9.32
C GLY A 206 -4.88 17.50 9.04
N ALA A 207 -5.92 18.16 9.55
CA ALA A 207 -7.28 18.03 9.06
C ALA A 207 -7.66 19.20 8.15
N ARG A 208 -8.53 18.92 7.17
CA ARG A 208 -9.22 19.92 6.35
C ARG A 208 -10.71 19.70 6.49
N GLU A 209 -11.39 20.65 7.11
CA GLU A 209 -12.84 20.67 7.21
C GLU A 209 -13.47 21.33 5.97
N ASN A 210 -14.75 21.03 5.72
CA ASN A 210 -15.56 21.59 4.63
C ASN A 210 -14.93 21.49 3.24
N SER A 211 -14.07 20.50 3.02
CA SER A 211 -13.37 20.28 1.76
C SER A 211 -13.05 18.81 1.56
N LEU A 212 -12.86 18.45 0.29
CA LEU A 212 -12.31 17.16 -0.11
C LEU A 212 -10.89 17.39 -0.64
N PRO A 213 -10.08 16.32 -0.76
CA PRO A 213 -8.89 16.36 -1.61
C PRO A 213 -9.22 16.92 -3.01
N PRO A 214 -8.23 17.45 -3.75
CA PRO A 214 -8.45 18.00 -5.08
C PRO A 214 -9.27 17.07 -5.98
N TYR A 215 -10.13 17.63 -6.82
CA TYR A 215 -10.99 16.85 -7.72
C TYR A 215 -10.21 15.85 -8.59
N SER A 216 -9.00 16.23 -9.01
CA SER A 216 -8.09 15.36 -9.76
C SER A 216 -7.71 14.09 -9.00
N VAL A 217 -7.66 14.10 -7.66
CA VAL A 217 -7.42 12.93 -6.81
C VAL A 217 -8.73 12.20 -6.52
N MET A 218 -9.78 12.93 -6.14
CA MET A 218 -11.08 12.34 -5.77
C MET A 218 -11.71 11.55 -6.91
N SER A 219 -11.65 12.06 -8.15
CA SER A 219 -12.14 11.35 -9.33
C SER A 219 -11.45 10.01 -9.55
N LYS A 220 -10.14 9.91 -9.27
CA LYS A 220 -9.36 8.67 -9.38
C LYS A 220 -9.71 7.70 -8.26
N ILE A 221 -9.86 8.18 -7.02
CA ILE A 221 -10.35 7.36 -5.90
C ILE A 221 -11.72 6.76 -6.26
N TYR A 222 -12.64 7.56 -6.79
CA TYR A 222 -13.97 7.08 -7.18
C TYR A 222 -13.91 6.05 -8.31
N TYR A 223 -13.01 6.24 -9.27
CA TYR A 223 -12.80 5.28 -10.36
C TYR A 223 -12.21 3.96 -9.87
N GLY A 224 -11.23 3.99 -8.97
CA GLY A 224 -10.52 2.81 -8.47
C GLY A 224 -11.28 1.97 -7.45
N THR A 225 -12.46 2.41 -7.01
CA THR A 225 -13.16 1.83 -5.86
C THR A 225 -14.63 1.55 -6.14
N THR A 226 -15.24 0.80 -5.24
CA THR A 226 -16.69 0.57 -5.13
C THR A 226 -17.14 0.81 -3.70
N PHE A 227 -18.41 1.17 -3.52
CA PHE A 227 -18.99 1.29 -2.18
C PHE A 227 -19.28 -0.08 -1.60
N ASP A 228 -19.00 -0.22 -0.31
CA ASP A 228 -19.41 -1.35 0.50
C ASP A 228 -20.04 -0.85 1.81
N TYR A 229 -21.11 -1.53 2.24
CA TYR A 229 -21.84 -1.14 3.44
C TYR A 229 -21.17 -1.69 4.69
N VAL A 230 -20.85 -0.83 5.66
CA VAL A 230 -20.08 -1.24 6.84
C VAL A 230 -20.91 -1.24 8.12
N GLY A 231 -21.96 -0.43 8.20
CA GLY A 231 -22.80 -0.42 9.39
C GLY A 231 -23.59 0.86 9.60
N LYS A 232 -24.08 1.01 10.84
CA LYS A 232 -24.83 2.19 11.30
C LYS A 232 -24.30 2.67 12.65
N LEU A 233 -24.46 3.97 12.92
CA LEU A 233 -24.27 4.56 14.25
C LEU A 233 -25.50 5.37 14.63
N ASN A 234 -26.13 5.00 15.75
CA ASN A 234 -27.08 5.85 16.44
C ASN A 234 -26.37 7.05 17.06
N VAL A 235 -27.16 8.00 17.57
CA VAL A 235 -26.64 9.21 18.20
C VAL A 235 -25.75 8.83 19.39
N ASN A 236 -24.59 9.48 19.49
CA ASN A 236 -23.53 9.25 20.48
C ASN A 236 -22.75 7.93 20.36
N GLU A 237 -23.11 7.04 19.44
CA GLU A 237 -22.31 5.85 19.13
C GLU A 237 -21.06 6.21 18.31
N LYS A 238 -20.03 5.38 18.47
CA LYS A 238 -18.78 5.46 17.71
C LYS A 238 -18.41 4.09 17.14
N ILE A 239 -17.74 4.10 16.00
CA ILE A 239 -17.06 2.93 15.43
C ILE A 239 -15.58 3.25 15.33
N TYR A 240 -14.73 2.29 15.70
CA TYR A 240 -13.29 2.46 15.56
C TYR A 240 -12.84 2.07 14.15
N LEU A 241 -11.79 2.72 13.67
CA LEU A 241 -11.23 2.42 12.35
C LEU A 241 -10.74 0.96 12.26
N GLY A 242 -10.17 0.43 13.34
CA GLY A 242 -9.81 -0.99 13.42
C GLY A 242 -11.00 -1.94 13.19
N GLU A 243 -12.19 -1.59 13.67
CA GLU A 243 -13.42 -2.38 13.46
C GLU A 243 -13.92 -2.30 12.03
N LEU A 244 -13.79 -1.11 11.40
CA LEU A 244 -14.14 -0.91 9.97
C LEU A 244 -13.22 -1.72 9.03
N PHE A 245 -12.01 -2.07 9.47
CA PHE A 245 -10.99 -2.75 8.66
C PHE A 245 -10.77 -4.20 9.07
N ASN A 246 -11.53 -4.69 10.04
CA ASN A 246 -11.53 -6.09 10.41
C ASN A 246 -12.43 -6.82 9.42
N ASN A 247 -11.89 -7.10 8.23
CA ASN A 247 -12.59 -7.89 7.22
C ASN A 247 -12.96 -9.25 7.85
N GLU A 248 -14.24 -9.56 7.91
CA GLU A 248 -14.72 -10.90 8.27
C GLU A 248 -14.07 -11.93 7.35
N GLY A 249 -13.13 -12.70 7.89
CA GLY A 249 -12.38 -13.72 7.16
C GLY A 249 -11.20 -14.21 7.98
N SER A 250 -10.82 -15.47 7.82
CA SER A 250 -9.74 -16.20 8.52
C SER A 250 -8.32 -15.66 8.29
N CYS A 251 -8.21 -14.41 7.84
CA CYS A 251 -6.97 -13.76 7.51
C CYS A 251 -6.33 -13.19 8.78
N THR A 252 -5.15 -13.70 9.12
CA THR A 252 -4.36 -13.22 10.26
C THR A 252 -3.75 -11.82 10.05
N PHE A 253 -3.96 -11.22 8.88
CA PHE A 253 -3.40 -9.92 8.49
C PHE A 253 -4.50 -8.91 8.17
N SER A 254 -4.54 -7.79 8.91
CA SER A 254 -5.41 -6.65 8.61
C SER A 254 -4.65 -5.63 7.75
N PHE A 255 -5.31 -5.03 6.76
CA PHE A 255 -4.69 -4.08 5.83
C PHE A 255 -4.51 -2.66 6.43
N GLY A 256 -4.89 -2.45 7.68
CA GLY A 256 -4.84 -1.13 8.33
C GLY A 256 -5.50 -0.02 7.50
N PHE A 257 -4.90 1.17 7.48
CA PHE A 257 -5.32 2.28 6.64
C PHE A 257 -4.81 2.09 5.21
N GLY A 258 -5.71 1.98 4.23
CA GLY A 258 -5.28 2.05 2.83
C GLY A 258 -5.01 3.48 2.39
N ILE A 259 -3.77 3.75 2.01
CA ILE A 259 -3.32 5.01 1.39
C ILE A 259 -3.53 4.90 -0.12
N PRO A 260 -4.19 5.86 -0.79
CA PRO A 260 -4.62 5.72 -2.18
C PRO A 260 -3.48 6.08 -3.16
N VAL A 261 -2.37 5.35 -3.08
CA VAL A 261 -1.14 5.64 -3.84
C VAL A 261 -1.38 5.60 -5.35
N GLY A 262 -2.10 4.59 -5.84
CA GLY A 262 -2.43 4.48 -7.26
C GLY A 262 -3.29 5.65 -7.76
N ALA A 263 -4.25 6.11 -6.94
CA ALA A 263 -5.07 7.28 -7.29
C ALA A 263 -4.25 8.58 -7.32
N LEU A 264 -3.30 8.74 -6.40
CA LEU A 264 -2.36 9.88 -6.41
C LEU A 264 -1.45 9.84 -7.64
N ALA A 265 -0.94 8.66 -7.99
CA ALA A 265 -0.10 8.47 -9.15
C ALA A 265 -0.83 8.74 -10.47
N ALA A 266 -2.08 8.28 -10.61
CA ALA A 266 -2.92 8.56 -11.77
C ALA A 266 -3.42 10.02 -11.83
N ALA A 267 -3.41 10.74 -10.71
CA ALA A 267 -3.77 12.15 -10.65
C ALA A 267 -2.62 13.09 -11.02
N PHE A 268 -1.39 12.74 -10.66
CA PHE A 268 -0.23 13.63 -10.76
C PHE A 268 0.89 13.12 -11.69
N GLY A 269 0.75 11.92 -12.22
CA GLY A 269 1.76 11.29 -13.07
C GLY A 269 1.16 10.64 -14.32
N PRO A 270 2.01 10.07 -15.17
CA PRO A 270 1.58 9.42 -16.41
C PRO A 270 1.06 8.00 -16.17
N VAL A 271 0.42 7.76 -15.03
CA VAL A 271 -0.03 6.43 -14.62
C VAL A 271 -1.46 6.19 -15.13
N PRO A 272 -1.75 5.03 -15.75
CA PRO A 272 -3.08 4.72 -16.26
C PRO A 272 -4.17 4.72 -15.18
N LEU A 273 -5.41 4.98 -15.61
CA LEU A 273 -6.57 5.04 -14.72
C LEU A 273 -6.83 3.75 -13.93
N TRP A 274 -6.56 2.58 -14.52
CA TRP A 274 -6.76 1.30 -13.84
C TRP A 274 -5.95 1.19 -12.55
N ALA A 275 -4.77 1.82 -12.47
CA ALA A 275 -3.94 1.80 -11.27
C ALA A 275 -4.59 2.54 -10.09
N SER A 276 -5.64 3.34 -10.32
CA SER A 276 -6.29 4.14 -9.26
C SER A 276 -6.87 3.30 -8.11
N GLY A 277 -7.12 2.01 -8.33
CA GLY A 277 -7.56 1.09 -7.29
C GLY A 277 -6.44 0.54 -6.40
N LEU A 278 -5.18 0.83 -6.73
CA LEU A 278 -4.04 0.39 -5.96
C LEU A 278 -3.81 1.29 -4.74
N SER A 279 -3.44 0.66 -3.64
CA SER A 279 -3.29 1.29 -2.34
C SER A 279 -2.27 0.57 -1.50
N VAL A 280 -1.71 1.31 -0.55
CA VAL A 280 -0.68 0.84 0.37
C VAL A 280 -1.23 0.83 1.77
N SER A 281 -1.03 -0.27 2.49
CA SER A 281 -1.43 -0.40 3.89
C SER A 281 -0.52 0.44 4.79
N PHE A 282 -1.14 1.12 5.75
CA PHE A 282 -0.48 1.79 6.85
C PHE A 282 -1.05 1.31 8.17
N HIS A 283 -0.19 0.76 9.04
CA HIS A 283 -0.64 0.15 10.29
C HIS A 283 0.44 0.17 11.39
N TYR A 284 0.10 -0.40 12.54
CA TYR A 284 0.98 -0.53 13.70
C TYR A 284 1.25 -1.99 13.98
N GLU A 285 2.46 -2.29 14.42
CA GLU A 285 2.78 -3.59 15.01
C GLU A 285 2.92 -3.47 16.54
N THR A 286 2.13 -4.26 17.26
CA THR A 286 2.53 -4.86 18.55
C THR A 286 3.03 -6.28 18.31
N SER A 287 3.70 -6.90 19.30
CA SER A 287 4.23 -8.27 19.20
C SER A 287 3.20 -9.29 18.70
N ASP A 288 1.90 -9.02 18.89
CA ASP A 288 0.83 -9.99 18.62
C ASP A 288 -0.44 -9.40 17.96
N SER A 289 -0.48 -8.12 17.55
CA SER A 289 -1.69 -7.53 16.94
C SER A 289 -1.45 -6.26 16.11
N LEU A 290 -2.34 -6.02 15.15
CA LEU A 290 -2.43 -4.80 14.36
C LEU A 290 -3.44 -3.86 15.02
N GLU A 291 -3.03 -2.64 15.38
CA GLU A 291 -3.93 -1.70 16.08
C GLU A 291 -3.96 -0.32 15.45
N VAL A 292 -4.96 -0.08 14.62
CA VAL A 292 -5.27 1.25 14.08
C VAL A 292 -6.14 2.03 15.07
N TYR A 293 -5.59 3.09 15.67
CA TYR A 293 -6.37 4.01 16.50
C TYR A 293 -6.98 5.15 15.69
N GLY A 294 -8.24 5.43 16.00
CA GLY A 294 -9.06 6.37 15.23
C GLY A 294 -10.50 5.88 15.19
N GLY A 295 -11.41 6.72 14.71
CA GLY A 295 -12.80 6.34 14.62
C GLY A 295 -13.67 7.42 14.03
N ILE A 296 -14.95 7.08 13.95
CA ILE A 296 -16.03 7.99 13.62
C ILE A 296 -17.07 7.91 14.72
N LYS A 297 -17.54 9.07 15.16
CA LYS A 297 -18.62 9.19 16.15
C LYS A 297 -19.75 10.02 15.57
N ASN A 298 -20.97 9.53 15.75
CA ASN A 298 -22.17 10.31 15.52
C ASN A 298 -22.42 11.22 16.73
N ARG A 299 -22.27 12.54 16.57
CA ARG A 299 -22.51 13.52 17.65
C ARG A 299 -23.95 14.03 17.69
N GLY A 300 -24.83 13.53 16.82
CA GLY A 300 -26.21 13.99 16.75
C GLY A 300 -26.30 15.47 16.42
N ALA A 301 -27.07 16.21 17.22
CA ALA A 301 -27.31 17.63 17.02
C ALA A 301 -26.12 18.54 17.34
N ASN A 302 -25.08 18.05 18.01
CA ASN A 302 -23.99 18.90 18.49
C ASN A 302 -22.79 18.96 17.51
N PRO A 303 -22.38 20.13 17.00
CA PRO A 303 -22.95 21.48 17.24
C PRO A 303 -24.02 21.91 16.22
N TRP A 304 -24.10 21.27 15.05
CA TRP A 304 -24.87 21.79 13.91
C TRP A 304 -25.82 20.77 13.26
N GLY A 305 -26.09 19.66 13.93
CA GLY A 305 -26.77 18.51 13.33
C GLY A 305 -28.21 18.31 13.77
N HIS A 306 -28.72 17.13 13.43
CA HIS A 306 -29.93 16.56 14.00
C HIS A 306 -29.62 15.22 14.65
N ASN A 307 -30.41 14.84 15.66
CA ASN A 307 -30.32 13.53 16.30
C ASN A 307 -30.88 12.45 15.36
N LYS A 308 -30.03 11.94 14.47
CA LYS A 308 -30.38 10.89 13.51
C LYS A 308 -29.31 9.81 13.46
N THR A 309 -29.75 8.57 13.24
CA THR A 309 -28.87 7.46 12.89
C THR A 309 -28.24 7.71 11.53
N VAL A 310 -26.97 7.33 11.39
CA VAL A 310 -26.24 7.37 10.12
C VAL A 310 -25.79 5.97 9.72
N TYR A 311 -25.85 5.71 8.43
CA TYR A 311 -25.35 4.52 7.77
C TYR A 311 -24.04 4.88 7.08
N PHE A 312 -23.05 4.00 7.18
CA PHE A 312 -21.72 4.19 6.64
C PHE A 312 -21.47 3.22 5.50
N ASN A 313 -21.01 3.78 4.39
CA ASN A 313 -20.37 3.02 3.34
C ASN A 313 -18.89 3.37 3.29
N THR A 314 -18.02 2.38 3.16
CA THR A 314 -16.60 2.57 2.85
C THR A 314 -16.36 2.35 1.37
N ARG A 315 -15.29 2.94 0.82
CA ARG A 315 -14.83 2.62 -0.53
C ARG A 315 -13.74 1.58 -0.50
N ILE A 316 -14.04 0.41 -1.05
CA ILE A 316 -13.10 -0.70 -1.22
C ILE A 316 -12.51 -0.68 -2.63
N SER A 317 -11.25 -1.09 -2.74
CA SER A 317 -10.54 -1.30 -3.99
C SER A 317 -11.29 -2.30 -4.85
N ARG A 318 -11.33 -2.02 -6.15
CA ARG A 318 -11.84 -2.98 -7.14
C ARG A 318 -10.96 -4.23 -7.23
N TYR A 319 -9.69 -4.13 -6.86
CA TYR A 319 -8.77 -5.25 -6.88
C TYR A 319 -8.90 -6.14 -5.64
N THR A 320 -8.46 -7.38 -5.78
CA THR A 320 -8.27 -8.31 -4.67
C THR A 320 -6.79 -8.37 -4.35
N TYR A 321 -6.46 -8.25 -3.07
CA TYR A 321 -5.08 -8.30 -2.57
C TYR A 321 -4.83 -9.66 -1.96
N HIS A 322 -3.66 -10.22 -2.21
CA HIS A 322 -3.18 -11.48 -1.69
C HIS A 322 -2.14 -11.22 -0.59
N SER A 323 -2.37 -11.77 0.60
CA SER A 323 -1.40 -11.78 1.68
C SER A 323 -1.24 -13.20 2.19
N GLY A 324 -0.10 -13.83 1.88
CA GLY A 324 0.08 -15.27 2.11
C GLY A 324 -0.97 -16.09 1.35
N THR A 325 -1.83 -16.81 2.08
CA THR A 325 -2.94 -17.61 1.53
C THR A 325 -4.28 -16.90 1.55
N CYS A 326 -4.32 -15.64 2.02
CA CYS A 326 -5.55 -14.86 2.17
C CYS A 326 -5.79 -13.94 0.98
N ASN A 327 -7.08 -13.79 0.63
CA ASN A 327 -7.57 -12.77 -0.29
C ASN A 327 -8.33 -11.72 0.50
N MET A 328 -8.05 -10.43 0.26
CA MET A 328 -8.70 -9.33 0.96
C MET A 328 -9.15 -8.23 -0.01
N LYS A 329 -10.28 -7.61 0.32
CA LYS A 329 -10.71 -6.33 -0.26
C LYS A 329 -10.23 -5.20 0.63
N VAL A 330 -9.64 -4.20 0.00
CA VAL A 330 -8.85 -3.19 0.69
C VAL A 330 -9.56 -1.83 0.63
N PRO A 331 -9.85 -1.16 1.75
CA PRO A 331 -10.32 0.22 1.74
C PRO A 331 -9.27 1.16 1.12
N VAL A 332 -9.65 2.06 0.22
CA VAL A 332 -8.70 2.97 -0.46
C VAL A 332 -8.92 4.41 0.02
N GLY A 333 -7.87 5.01 0.60
CA GLY A 333 -7.88 6.38 1.15
C GLY A 333 -8.85 6.58 2.31
N VAL A 334 -9.30 5.47 2.93
CA VAL A 334 -10.42 5.37 3.88
C VAL A 334 -11.47 6.43 3.60
N TYR A 335 -12.09 6.31 2.43
CA TYR A 335 -13.22 7.15 2.07
C TYR A 335 -14.50 6.57 2.66
N ILE A 336 -15.14 7.32 3.54
CA ILE A 336 -16.37 6.93 4.22
C ILE A 336 -17.48 7.92 3.84
N GLU A 337 -18.55 7.39 3.29
CA GLU A 337 -19.77 8.15 3.02
C GLU A 337 -20.81 7.84 4.10
N ALA A 338 -21.22 8.87 4.82
CA ALA A 338 -22.26 8.80 5.83
C ALA A 338 -23.57 9.38 5.28
N LYS A 339 -24.66 8.64 5.46
CA LYS A 339 -26.00 9.02 5.00
C LYS A 339 -27.05 8.58 6.02
N THR A 340 -28.21 9.24 6.07
CA THR A 340 -29.26 8.89 7.05
C THR A 340 -30.26 7.85 6.52
N SER A 341 -30.07 7.35 5.30
CA SER A 341 -30.90 6.31 4.70
C SER A 341 -30.02 5.26 4.01
N ARG A 342 -30.39 3.98 4.08
CA ARG A 342 -29.61 2.89 3.48
C ARG A 342 -29.64 2.92 1.94
N TRP A 343 -30.75 3.35 1.34
CA TRP A 343 -31.04 3.17 -0.09
C TRP A 343 -30.87 4.42 -0.97
N SER A 344 -30.46 5.55 -0.40
CA SER A 344 -30.25 6.84 -1.10
C SER A 344 -28.84 7.08 -1.61
#